data_AF-A0A7S3E369-F1
#
_entry.id   AF-A0A7S3E369-F1
#
_cell.length_a   1.000
_cell.length_b   1.000
_cell.length_c   1.000
_cell.angle_alpha   90.00
_cell.angle_beta   90.00
_cell.angle_gamma   90.00
#
_symmetry.space_group_name_H-M   'P 1'
#
loop_
_entity.id
_entity.type
_entity.pdbx_description
1 polymer ?
#
loop_
_entity_poly.entity_id
_entity_poly.type
_entity_poly.pdbx_seq_one_letter_code
_entity_poly.pdbx_strand_id
1 'polypeptide(L)'
;MGGVIEDVAEFLFEDAEFGTALETFAKDNCKAFADESEEHKLEYTELYQKYQGLFESKLEAFLSSKGHTSEEFMKACQEAAEKGEEEDENAAFLTFLLALCDYETFVEMMRETAQLEAM
;
A
#
# COMPACT_ATOMS: atom_id res chain seq x y z
N MET A 1 13.57 -20.50 -4.96
CA MET A 1 13.30 -19.37 -5.88
C MET A 1 11.92 -18.93 -5.48
N GLY A 2 11.83 -17.88 -4.67
CA GLY A 2 10.54 -17.30 -4.32
C GLY A 2 9.94 -16.63 -5.54
N GLY A 3 8.62 -16.66 -5.67
CA GLY A 3 7.93 -15.95 -6.75
C GLY A 3 8.04 -14.43 -6.60
N VAL A 4 7.71 -13.68 -7.65
CA VAL A 4 7.67 -12.19 -7.61
C VAL A 4 6.80 -11.66 -6.47
N ILE A 5 5.76 -12.41 -6.08
CA ILE A 5 4.89 -12.07 -4.94
C ILE A 5 5.65 -12.15 -3.62
N GLU A 6 6.44 -13.21 -3.41
CA GLU A 6 7.25 -13.37 -2.19
C GLU A 6 8.31 -12.27 -2.07
N ASP A 7 8.98 -11.94 -3.18
CA ASP A 7 9.94 -10.84 -3.23
C ASP A 7 9.29 -9.50 -2.83
N VAL A 8 8.10 -9.20 -3.37
CA VAL A 8 7.36 -7.97 -3.02
C VAL A 8 6.86 -8.01 -1.58
N ALA A 9 6.42 -9.17 -1.09
CA ALA A 9 6.01 -9.32 0.30
C ALA A 9 7.18 -9.03 1.25
N GLU A 10 8.34 -9.63 0.99
CA GLU A 10 9.57 -9.37 1.75
C GLU A 10 9.93 -7.89 1.72
N PHE A 11 9.88 -7.24 0.56
CA PHE A 11 10.11 -5.81 0.43
C PHE A 11 9.14 -4.97 1.28
N LEU A 12 7.83 -5.24 1.22
CA LEU A 12 6.85 -4.45 1.96
C LEU A 12 6.96 -4.60 3.48
N PHE A 13 7.44 -5.73 3.98
CA PHE A 13 7.57 -6.00 5.42
C PHE A 13 8.97 -5.71 5.98
N GLU A 14 10.04 -5.89 5.20
CA GLU A 14 11.42 -5.77 5.67
C GLU A 14 12.10 -4.45 5.25
N ASP A 15 11.61 -3.77 4.21
CA ASP A 15 12.21 -2.51 3.76
C ASP A 15 11.80 -1.34 4.67
N ALA A 16 12.72 -0.98 5.57
CA ALA A 16 12.52 0.12 6.50
C ALA A 16 12.31 1.48 5.79
N GLU A 17 12.92 1.69 4.61
CA GLU A 17 12.77 2.94 3.84
C GLU A 17 11.39 3.07 3.19
N PHE A 18 10.78 1.96 2.82
CA PHE A 18 9.42 1.87 2.34
C PHE A 18 8.44 2.23 3.46
N GLY A 19 8.49 1.52 4.58
CA GLY A 19 7.62 1.77 5.73
C GLY A 19 7.76 3.19 6.28
N THR A 20 9.00 3.68 6.43
CA THR A 20 9.26 5.05 6.89
C THR A 20 8.69 6.10 5.94
N ALA A 21 8.74 5.87 4.63
CA ALA A 21 8.19 6.81 3.66
C ALA A 21 6.66 6.90 3.71
N LEU A 22 5.97 5.77 3.87
CA LEU A 22 4.52 5.77 4.05
C LEU A 22 4.12 6.44 5.37
N GLU A 23 4.82 6.13 6.46
CA GLU A 23 4.57 6.75 7.77
C GLU A 23 4.82 8.27 7.73
N THR A 24 5.90 8.70 7.08
CA THR A 24 6.20 10.13 6.92
C THR A 24 5.12 10.82 6.08
N PHE A 25 4.70 10.19 4.99
CA PHE A 25 3.60 10.71 4.18
C PHE A 25 2.32 10.87 5.00
N ALA A 26 1.99 9.86 5.82
CA ALA A 26 0.83 9.90 6.69
C ALA A 26 0.95 11.05 7.69
N LYS A 27 2.06 11.17 8.43
CA LYS A 27 2.29 12.24 9.41
C LYS A 27 2.23 13.65 8.82
N ASP A 28 2.80 13.84 7.63
CA ASP A 28 2.82 15.16 6.99
C ASP A 28 1.44 15.60 6.49
N ASN A 29 0.56 14.65 6.18
CA ASN A 29 -0.72 14.92 5.52
C ASN A 29 -1.96 14.58 6.39
N CYS A 30 -1.81 13.91 7.54
CA CYS A 30 -2.91 13.47 8.40
C CYS A 30 -3.77 14.63 8.93
N LYS A 31 -3.21 15.83 9.02
CA LYS A 31 -3.95 17.04 9.47
C LYS A 31 -5.15 17.37 8.60
N ALA A 32 -5.12 17.03 7.31
CA ALA A 32 -6.27 17.17 6.41
C ALA A 32 -7.48 16.33 6.91
N PHE A 33 -7.18 15.18 7.52
CA PHE A 33 -8.11 14.16 8.00
C PHE A 33 -8.48 14.29 9.49
N ALA A 34 -7.98 15.33 10.18
CA ALA A 34 -8.31 15.59 11.58
C ALA A 34 -9.79 16.02 11.77
N ASP A 35 -10.45 16.43 10.70
CA ASP A 35 -11.88 16.76 10.71
C ASP A 35 -12.71 15.46 10.62
N GLU A 36 -13.43 15.14 11.69
CA GLU A 36 -14.27 13.94 11.81
C GLU A 36 -15.58 14.03 11.00
N SER A 37 -15.69 14.98 10.06
CA SER A 37 -16.84 15.03 9.16
C SER A 37 -16.92 13.76 8.30
N GLU A 38 -18.15 13.25 8.13
CA GLU A 38 -18.45 12.18 7.17
C GLU A 38 -18.26 12.64 5.72
N GLU A 39 -18.19 13.95 5.45
CA GLU A 39 -17.97 14.47 4.10
C GLU A 39 -16.49 14.36 3.68
N HIS A 40 -16.22 13.53 2.67
CA HIS A 40 -14.90 13.42 2.08
C HIS A 40 -14.56 14.67 1.26
N LYS A 41 -13.48 15.34 1.66
CA LYS A 41 -12.97 16.52 0.96
C LYS A 41 -12.28 16.12 -0.34
N LEU A 42 -12.31 16.99 -1.35
CA LEU A 42 -11.55 16.80 -2.60
C LEU A 42 -10.06 16.59 -2.34
N GLU A 43 -9.51 17.21 -1.29
CA GLU A 43 -8.11 17.05 -0.90
C GLU A 43 -7.76 15.59 -0.54
N TYR A 44 -8.72 14.78 -0.06
CA TYR A 44 -8.48 13.38 0.30
C TYR A 44 -8.15 12.55 -0.93
N THR A 45 -8.86 12.78 -2.04
CA THR A 45 -8.58 12.13 -3.31
C THR A 45 -7.23 12.57 -3.89
N GLU A 46 -6.86 13.86 -3.76
CA GLU A 46 -5.56 14.35 -4.21
C GLU A 46 -4.41 13.75 -3.40
N LEU A 47 -4.58 13.61 -2.08
CA LEU A 47 -3.61 12.96 -1.21
C LEU A 47 -3.51 11.47 -1.48
N TYR A 48 -4.64 10.81 -1.74
CA TYR A 48 -4.66 9.41 -2.13
C TYR A 48 -3.89 9.16 -3.43
N GLN A 49 -4.07 10.00 -4.46
CA GLN A 49 -3.31 9.88 -5.71
C GLN A 49 -1.79 10.05 -5.48
N LYS A 50 -1.39 10.96 -4.61
CA LYS A 50 0.02 11.13 -4.23
C LYS A 50 0.57 9.92 -3.48
N TYR A 51 -0.23 9.36 -2.58
CA TYR A 51 0.10 8.14 -1.85
C TYR A 51 0.27 6.95 -2.80
N GLN A 52 -0.67 6.74 -3.73
CA GLN A 52 -0.57 5.72 -4.77
C GLN A 52 0.70 5.90 -5.61
N GLY A 53 0.99 7.11 -6.06
CA GLY A 53 2.22 7.39 -6.83
C GLY A 53 3.51 7.11 -6.04
N LEU A 54 3.54 7.39 -4.74
CA LEU A 54 4.67 7.06 -3.86
C LEU A 54 4.84 5.53 -3.75
N PHE A 55 3.74 4.82 -3.53
CA PHE A 55 3.71 3.37 -3.43
C PHE A 55 4.20 2.72 -4.74
N GLU A 56 3.59 3.09 -5.87
CA GLU A 56 3.91 2.58 -7.20
C GLU A 56 5.36 2.87 -7.58
N SER A 57 5.86 4.08 -7.33
CA SER A 57 7.24 4.43 -7.64
C SER A 57 8.26 3.60 -6.86
N LYS A 58 7.99 3.31 -5.58
CA LYS A 58 8.86 2.47 -4.76
C LYS A 58 8.80 1.00 -5.19
N LEU A 59 7.58 0.50 -5.45
CA LEU A 59 7.37 -0.86 -5.93
C LEU A 59 8.03 -1.08 -7.29
N GLU A 60 7.88 -0.15 -8.23
CA GLU A 60 8.51 -0.23 -9.56
C GLU A 60 10.05 -0.22 -9.45
N ALA A 61 10.61 0.64 -8.60
CA ALA A 61 12.06 0.67 -8.36
C ALA A 61 12.56 -0.66 -7.79
N PHE A 62 11.83 -1.25 -6.83
CA PHE A 62 12.15 -2.57 -6.27
C PHE A 62 12.08 -3.67 -7.34
N LEU A 63 10.96 -3.77 -8.07
CA LEU A 63 10.77 -4.75 -9.13
C LEU A 63 11.88 -4.66 -10.18
N SER A 64 12.19 -3.45 -10.65
CA SER A 64 13.27 -3.21 -11.61
C SER A 64 14.64 -3.64 -11.06
N SER A 65 14.91 -3.42 -9.77
CA SER A 65 16.16 -3.86 -9.13
C SER A 65 16.33 -5.39 -9.08
N LYS A 66 15.21 -6.12 -8.99
CA LYS A 66 15.15 -7.58 -9.02
C LYS A 66 15.07 -8.15 -10.44
N GLY A 67 14.94 -7.29 -11.45
CA GLY A 67 14.78 -7.69 -12.86
C GLY A 67 13.36 -8.11 -13.24
N HIS A 68 12.37 -7.73 -12.42
CA HIS A 68 10.95 -7.94 -12.67
C HIS A 68 10.29 -6.68 -13.23
N THR A 69 9.15 -6.87 -13.86
CA THR A 69 8.26 -5.82 -14.36
C THR A 69 6.97 -5.75 -13.54
N SER A 70 6.32 -4.59 -13.55
CA SER A 70 5.00 -4.42 -12.93
C SER A 70 3.94 -5.32 -13.57
N GLU A 71 4.04 -5.60 -14.87
CA GLU A 71 3.16 -6.52 -15.59
C GLU A 71 3.30 -7.97 -15.09
N GLU A 72 4.53 -8.44 -14.87
CA GLU A 72 4.79 -9.76 -14.29
C GLU A 72 4.23 -9.88 -12.88
N PHE A 73 4.40 -8.84 -12.07
CA PHE A 73 3.83 -8.80 -10.72
C PHE A 73 2.30 -8.84 -10.75
N MET A 74 1.65 -8.00 -11.56
CA MET A 74 0.18 -8.00 -11.70
C MET A 74 -0.35 -9.34 -12.19
N LYS A 75 0.33 -9.97 -13.15
CA LYS A 75 -0.04 -11.30 -13.66
C LYS A 75 0.06 -12.35 -12.56
N ALA A 76 1.12 -12.32 -11.77
CA ALA A 76 1.28 -13.24 -10.64
C ALA A 76 0.17 -13.03 -9.60
N CYS A 77 -0.16 -11.78 -9.26
CA CYS A 77 -1.28 -11.47 -8.35
C CYS A 77 -2.61 -11.99 -8.89
N GLN A 78 -2.90 -11.85 -10.18
CA GLN A 78 -4.11 -12.39 -10.81
C GLN A 78 -4.15 -13.92 -10.74
N GLU A 79 -3.05 -14.59 -11.11
CA GLU A 79 -2.97 -16.05 -11.07
C GLU A 79 -3.14 -16.61 -9.65
N ALA A 80 -2.59 -15.92 -8.64
CA ALA A 80 -2.75 -16.28 -7.24
C ALA A 80 -4.19 -16.01 -6.72
N ALA A 81 -4.81 -14.90 -7.14
CA ALA A 81 -6.21 -14.62 -6.82
C ALA A 81 -7.19 -15.65 -7.45
N GLU A 82 -6.88 -16.16 -8.64
CA GLU A 82 -7.70 -17.18 -9.33
C GLU A 82 -7.57 -18.58 -8.71
N LYS A 83 -6.45 -18.89 -8.03
CA LYS A 83 -6.24 -20.19 -7.35
C LYS A 83 -7.06 -20.35 -6.06
N GLY A 84 -7.51 -19.25 -5.46
CA GLY A 84 -8.39 -19.25 -4.29
C GLY A 84 -7.67 -19.45 -2.94
N GLU A 85 -8.33 -19.02 -1.86
CA GLU A 85 -7.76 -18.86 -0.51
C GLU A 85 -7.34 -20.18 0.19
N GLU A 86 -7.89 -21.34 -0.21
CA GLU A 86 -7.60 -22.63 0.45
C GLU A 86 -6.24 -23.25 0.04
N GLU A 87 -5.64 -22.82 -1.07
CA GLU A 87 -4.42 -23.43 -1.62
C GLU A 87 -3.21 -22.45 -1.70
N ASP A 88 -3.38 -21.16 -1.40
CA ASP A 88 -2.35 -20.15 -1.66
C ASP A 88 -1.86 -19.45 -0.38
N GLU A 89 -0.60 -19.68 -0.02
CA GLU A 89 0.12 -18.98 1.06
C GLU A 89 0.19 -17.46 0.81
N ASN A 90 -0.01 -17.02 -0.43
CA ASN A 90 0.00 -15.61 -0.81
C ASN A 90 -1.36 -14.91 -0.62
N ALA A 91 -2.45 -15.63 -0.33
CA ALA A 91 -3.79 -15.03 -0.23
C ALA A 91 -3.85 -13.91 0.83
N ALA A 92 -3.24 -14.13 2.00
CA ALA A 92 -3.17 -13.13 3.06
C ALA A 92 -2.37 -11.89 2.63
N PHE A 93 -1.28 -12.09 1.89
CA PHE A 93 -0.47 -11.00 1.35
C PHE A 93 -1.22 -10.19 0.29
N LEU A 94 -1.94 -10.85 -0.62
CA LEU A 94 -2.75 -10.15 -1.63
C LEU A 94 -3.86 -9.33 -0.99
N THR A 95 -4.54 -9.87 0.03
CA THR A 95 -5.54 -9.12 0.79
C THR A 95 -4.92 -7.90 1.48
N PHE A 96 -3.74 -8.05 2.08
CA PHE A 96 -3.01 -6.92 2.67
C PHE A 96 -2.63 -5.87 1.62
N LEU A 97 -2.11 -6.29 0.47
CA LEU A 97 -1.73 -5.41 -0.62
C LEU A 97 -2.94 -4.65 -1.18
N LEU A 98 -4.07 -5.33 -1.36
CA LEU A 98 -5.32 -4.72 -1.81
C LEU A 98 -5.83 -3.68 -0.80
N ALA A 99 -5.79 -3.98 0.50
CA ALA A 99 -6.13 -3.02 1.54
C ALA A 99 -5.18 -1.81 1.52
N LEU A 100 -3.88 -2.03 1.34
CA LEU A 100 -2.90 -0.95 1.26
C LEU A 100 -3.13 -0.02 0.05
N CYS A 101 -3.75 -0.54 -1.01
CA CYS A 101 -4.12 0.17 -2.23
C CYS A 101 -5.60 0.59 -2.27
N ASP A 102 -6.33 0.42 -1.18
CA ASP A 102 -7.75 0.77 -1.09
C ASP A 102 -7.94 2.18 -0.52
N TYR A 103 -8.92 2.90 -1.08
CA TYR A 103 -9.18 4.29 -0.69
C TYR A 103 -9.73 4.40 0.73
N GLU A 104 -10.65 3.51 1.13
CA GLU A 104 -11.24 3.56 2.48
C GLU A 104 -10.17 3.26 3.53
N THR A 105 -9.37 2.22 3.30
CA THR A 105 -8.24 1.86 4.17
C THR A 105 -7.23 3.00 4.28
N PHE A 106 -6.92 3.70 3.19
CA PHE A 106 -6.07 4.89 3.22
C PHE A 106 -6.67 6.00 4.10
N VAL A 107 -7.96 6.31 3.94
CA VAL A 107 -8.63 7.34 4.74
C VAL A 107 -8.62 6.98 6.22
N GLU A 108 -8.88 5.72 6.57
CA GLU A 108 -8.81 5.22 7.95
C GLU A 108 -7.42 5.39 8.54
N MET A 109 -6.37 4.92 7.84
CA MET A 109 -4.98 5.08 8.26
C MET A 109 -4.59 6.55 8.50
N MET A 110 -5.02 7.45 7.62
CA MET A 110 -4.75 8.88 7.77
C MET A 110 -5.47 9.49 8.99
N ARG A 111 -6.72 9.09 9.25
CA ARG A 111 -7.49 9.52 10.42
C ARG A 111 -6.87 9.01 11.72
N GLU A 112 -6.49 7.74 11.77
CA GLU A 112 -5.80 7.15 12.94
C GLU A 112 -4.49 7.88 13.22
N THR A 113 -3.70 8.14 12.18
CA THR A 113 -2.44 8.91 12.30
C THR A 113 -2.71 10.33 12.81
N ALA A 114 -3.78 10.99 12.34
CA ALA A 114 -4.16 12.32 12.81
C ALA A 114 -4.51 12.34 14.30
N GLN A 115 -5.23 11.32 14.77
CA GLN A 115 -5.60 11.18 16.18
C GLN A 115 -4.38 10.93 17.08
N LEU A 116 -3.43 10.10 16.63
CA LEU A 116 -2.18 9.83 17.36
C LEU A 116 -1.30 11.08 17.47
N GLU A 117 -1.17 11.88 16.41
CA GLU A 117 -0.37 13.12 16.40
C GLU A 117 -1.05 14.27 17.19
N ALA A 118 -2.33 14.14 17.54
CA ALA A 118 -3.07 15.12 18.33
C ALA A 118 -3.00 14.87 19.86
N MET A 119 -2.47 13.72 20.30
CA MET A 119 -2.28 13.36 21.72
C MET A 119 -0.97 13.91 22.29
#